data_AF-A0A9E2KDY5-F1
#
_entry.id   AF-A0A9E2KDY5-F1
#
_cell.length_a   1.000
_cell.length_b   1.000
_cell.length_c   1.000
_cell.angle_alpha   90.00
_cell.angle_beta   90.00
_cell.angle_gamma   90.00
#
_symmetry.space_group_name_H-M   'P 1'
#
loop_
_entity.id
_entity.type
_entity.pdbx_description
1 polymer ?
#
loop_
_entity_poly.entity_id
_entity_poly.type
_entity_poly.pdbx_seq_one_letter_code
_entity_poly.pdbx_strand_id
1 'polypeptide(L)'
;MAQNVGHIVQIIGPVLDVKFSADHMPAIYNAIEVKMQDGTTLVAEVAQHLGDDIVRCIAMSATEGLVRGMEAADTGAPISVPVGTETLGRIFNVTGKAVDGKPDPEVTKWPIHRKAPSFEEQSTSAEILETGIKVVDLLCPYLKGGKIG
;
A
#
# COMPACT_ATOMS: atom_id res chain seq x y z
N MET A 1 15.84 -15.50 -8.72
CA MET A 1 14.88 -15.33 -9.83
C MET A 1 15.16 -13.97 -10.43
N ALA A 2 15.17 -13.84 -11.76
CA ALA A 2 15.43 -12.55 -12.39
C ALA A 2 14.33 -11.57 -11.98
N GLN A 3 14.71 -10.38 -11.52
CA GLN A 3 13.75 -9.34 -11.14
C GLN A 3 13.09 -8.83 -12.44
N ASN A 4 11.75 -8.74 -12.46
CA ASN A 4 11.04 -8.18 -13.61
C ASN A 4 11.25 -6.66 -13.60
N VAL A 5 12.02 -6.15 -14.57
CA VAL A 5 12.42 -4.73 -14.61
C VAL A 5 11.81 -4.08 -15.85
N GLY A 6 11.14 -2.96 -15.62
CA GLY A 6 10.66 -2.04 -16.64
C GLY A 6 11.40 -0.71 -16.59
N HIS A 7 11.00 0.21 -17.48
CA HIS A 7 11.58 1.55 -17.57
C HIS A 7 10.50 2.63 -17.53
N ILE A 8 10.76 3.71 -16.79
CA ILE A 8 9.84 4.85 -16.72
C ILE A 8 9.79 5.55 -18.09
N VAL A 9 8.61 5.64 -18.70
CA VAL A 9 8.40 6.34 -19.98
C VAL A 9 7.84 7.74 -19.79
N GLN A 10 7.04 7.97 -18.74
CA GLN A 10 6.39 9.24 -18.49
C GLN A 10 6.19 9.49 -17.00
N ILE A 11 6.24 10.77 -16.60
CA ILE A 11 6.06 11.24 -15.22
C ILE A 11 5.15 12.46 -15.30
N ILE A 12 3.99 12.40 -14.65
CA ILE A 12 3.01 13.50 -14.56
C ILE A 12 2.58 13.65 -13.10
N GLY A 13 3.22 14.58 -12.37
CA GLY A 13 2.99 14.75 -10.94
C GLY A 13 3.27 13.43 -10.19
N PRO A 14 2.30 12.88 -9.42
CA PRO A 14 2.48 11.61 -8.72
C PRO A 14 2.26 10.37 -9.61
N VAL A 15 1.88 10.54 -10.89
CA VAL A 15 1.57 9.45 -11.80
C VAL A 15 2.81 9.10 -12.63
N LEU A 16 3.16 7.82 -12.65
CA LEU A 16 4.29 7.26 -13.40
C LEU A 16 3.74 6.29 -14.43
N ASP A 17 4.14 6.42 -15.69
CA ASP A 17 3.89 5.38 -16.68
C ASP A 17 5.20 4.60 -16.87
N VAL A 18 5.15 3.28 -16.69
CA VAL A 18 6.30 2.38 -16.73
C VAL A 18 6.06 1.32 -17.79
N LYS A 19 7.02 1.14 -18.69
CA LYS A 19 6.97 0.13 -19.73
C LYS A 19 7.70 -1.14 -19.27
N PHE A 20 7.02 -2.27 -19.33
CA PHE A 20 7.56 -3.60 -19.05
C PHE A 20 7.67 -4.42 -20.34
N SER A 21 8.22 -5.63 -20.23
CA SER A 21 8.12 -6.62 -21.30
C SER A 21 6.68 -7.11 -21.43
N ALA A 22 6.19 -7.28 -22.67
CA ALA A 22 4.83 -7.75 -22.96
C ALA A 22 4.48 -9.07 -22.23
N ASP A 23 5.44 -9.98 -22.10
CA ASP A 23 5.25 -11.29 -21.48
C ASP A 23 5.26 -11.22 -19.94
N HIS A 24 5.66 -10.10 -19.36
CA HIS A 24 5.87 -9.94 -17.91
C HIS A 24 5.24 -8.63 -17.40
N MET A 25 3.96 -8.41 -17.75
CA MET A 25 3.20 -7.26 -17.26
C MET A 25 2.84 -7.45 -15.77
N PRO A 26 3.21 -6.51 -14.88
CA PRO A 26 2.83 -6.57 -13.47
C PRO A 26 1.31 -6.53 -13.29
N ALA A 27 0.81 -7.23 -12.27
CA ALA A 27 -0.62 -7.20 -11.94
C ALA A 27 -1.03 -5.81 -11.39
N ILE A 28 -2.32 -5.48 -11.54
CA ILE A 28 -2.89 -4.32 -10.82
C ILE A 28 -2.68 -4.54 -9.32
N TYR A 29 -2.33 -3.46 -8.63
CA TYR A 29 -1.93 -3.40 -7.23
C TYR A 29 -0.51 -3.88 -6.89
N ASN A 30 0.27 -4.40 -7.84
CA ASN A 30 1.67 -4.72 -7.56
C ASN A 30 2.47 -3.46 -7.21
N ALA A 31 3.40 -3.61 -6.27
CA ALA A 31 4.35 -2.58 -5.93
C ALA A 31 5.53 -2.60 -6.91
N ILE A 32 5.89 -1.43 -7.40
CA ILE A 32 7.03 -1.16 -8.27
C ILE A 32 8.04 -0.32 -7.49
N GLU A 33 9.28 -0.78 -7.43
CA GLU A 33 10.37 -0.10 -6.74
C GLU A 33 11.29 0.60 -7.73
N VAL A 34 11.58 1.87 -7.46
CA VAL A 34 12.52 2.67 -8.24
C VAL A 34 13.64 3.14 -7.32
N LYS A 35 14.88 2.79 -7.66
CA LYS A 35 16.07 3.24 -6.92
C LYS A 35 16.38 4.69 -7.31
N MET A 36 16.35 5.58 -6.32
CA MET A 36 16.69 6.98 -6.48
C MET A 36 18.20 7.19 -6.40
N GLN A 37 18.67 8.31 -6.97
CA GLN A 37 20.10 8.66 -6.98
C GLN A 37 20.66 8.95 -5.58
N ASP A 38 19.80 9.39 -4.65
CA ASP A 38 20.15 9.64 -3.25
C ASP A 38 20.25 8.35 -2.40
N GLY A 39 20.08 7.18 -3.03
CA GLY A 39 20.11 5.88 -2.38
C GLY A 39 18.77 5.46 -1.75
N THR A 40 17.74 6.32 -1.80
CA THR A 40 16.40 5.94 -1.34
C THR A 40 15.67 5.08 -2.37
N THR A 41 14.58 4.45 -1.95
CA THR A 41 13.72 3.66 -2.83
C THR A 41 12.33 4.27 -2.82
N LEU A 42 11.89 4.74 -3.98
CA LEU A 42 10.51 5.15 -4.19
C LEU A 42 9.69 3.91 -4.53
N VAL A 43 8.55 3.79 -3.86
CA VAL A 43 7.56 2.75 -4.14
C VAL A 43 6.41 3.40 -4.89
N ALA A 44 5.99 2.78 -5.98
CA ALA A 44 4.79 3.12 -6.72
C ALA A 44 3.89 1.88 -6.81
N GLU A 45 2.58 2.07 -6.94
CA GLU A 45 1.62 0.98 -7.09
C GLU A 45 1.00 1.00 -8.47
N VAL A 46 0.89 -0.15 -9.14
CA VAL A 46 0.19 -0.28 -10.42
C VAL A 46 -1.30 -0.05 -10.23
N ALA A 47 -1.84 1.01 -10.84
CA ALA A 47 -3.25 1.35 -10.78
C ALA A 47 -4.05 0.81 -11.98
N GLN A 48 -3.44 0.78 -13.16
CA GLN A 48 -4.11 0.33 -14.40
C GLN A 48 -3.10 -0.08 -15.48
N HIS A 49 -3.57 -0.85 -16.45
CA HIS A 49 -2.84 -1.15 -17.69
C HIS A 49 -3.32 -0.21 -18.79
N LEU A 50 -2.41 0.47 -19.48
CA LEU A 50 -2.75 1.41 -20.56
C LEU A 50 -2.75 0.77 -21.95
N GLY A 51 -2.12 -0.40 -22.10
CA GLY A 51 -1.75 -0.97 -23.41
C GLY A 51 -0.29 -0.66 -23.78
N ASP A 52 0.17 -1.14 -24.93
CA ASP A 52 1.55 -0.96 -25.43
C ASP A 52 2.65 -1.35 -24.42
N ASP A 53 2.36 -2.37 -23.60
CA ASP A 53 3.19 -2.88 -22.50
C ASP A 53 3.46 -1.86 -21.39
N ILE A 54 2.57 -0.87 -21.26
CA ILE A 54 2.68 0.21 -20.27
C ILE A 54 1.68 0.00 -19.14
N VAL A 55 2.19 0.06 -17.91
CA VAL A 55 1.39 0.18 -16.69
C VAL A 55 1.45 1.61 -16.19
N ARG A 56 0.31 2.09 -15.67
CA ARG A 56 0.24 3.37 -14.96
C ARG A 56 0.28 3.11 -13.47
N CYS A 57 1.27 3.69 -12.83
CA CYS A 57 1.53 3.60 -11.40
C CYS A 57 1.26 4.93 -10.69
N ILE A 58 0.94 4.84 -9.41
CA ILE A 58 0.82 5.98 -8.50
C ILE A 58 1.98 5.91 -7.51
N ALA A 59 2.78 6.97 -7.43
CA ALA A 59 3.89 7.06 -6.49
C ALA A 59 3.40 7.29 -5.05
N MET A 60 4.02 6.59 -4.10
CA MET A 60 3.74 6.72 -2.65
C MET A 60 4.61 7.79 -1.97
N SER A 61 5.44 8.49 -2.74
CA SER A 61 6.37 9.53 -2.28
C SER A 61 6.59 10.55 -3.39
N ALA A 62 7.30 11.64 -3.08
CA ALA A 62 7.61 12.68 -4.06
C ALA A 62 8.35 12.10 -5.27
N THR A 63 7.94 12.53 -6.47
CA THR A 63 8.49 12.07 -7.75
C THR A 63 9.62 12.97 -8.26
N GLU A 64 10.07 13.93 -7.44
CA GLU A 64 11.22 14.78 -7.72
C GLU A 64 12.49 13.92 -7.86
N GLY A 65 13.31 14.24 -8.87
CA GLY A 65 14.53 13.47 -9.17
C GLY A 65 14.30 12.22 -10.02
N LEU A 66 13.06 11.83 -10.31
CA LEU A 66 12.80 10.78 -11.29
C LEU A 66 13.07 11.26 -12.71
N VAL A 67 13.70 10.39 -13.50
CA VAL A 67 14.04 10.63 -14.90
C VAL A 67 13.49 9.48 -15.74
N ARG A 68 13.07 9.81 -16.96
CA ARG A 68 12.66 8.79 -17.94
C ARG A 68 13.82 7.86 -18.26
N GLY A 69 13.53 6.58 -18.47
CA GLY A 69 14.50 5.52 -18.69
C GLY A 69 15.03 4.87 -17.40
N MET A 70 14.77 5.45 -16.23
CA MET A 70 15.12 4.82 -14.95
C MET A 70 14.45 3.45 -14.81
N GLU A 71 15.21 2.51 -14.26
CA GLU A 71 14.75 1.15 -13.99
C GLU A 71 13.71 1.15 -12.87
N ALA A 72 12.65 0.37 -13.09
CA ALA A 72 11.53 0.20 -12.20
C ALA A 72 11.28 -1.30 -12.03
N ALA A 73 11.52 -1.82 -10.83
CA ALA A 73 11.45 -3.23 -10.54
C ALA A 73 10.08 -3.62 -9.98
N ASP A 74 9.42 -4.59 -10.61
CA ASP A 74 8.22 -5.21 -10.06
C ASP A 74 8.58 -6.15 -8.91
N THR A 75 7.90 -5.95 -7.77
CA THR A 75 8.06 -6.80 -6.59
C THR A 75 7.27 -8.11 -6.71
N GLY A 76 6.33 -8.19 -7.65
CA GLY A 76 5.45 -9.34 -7.86
C GLY A 76 4.28 -9.44 -6.88
N ALA A 77 4.16 -8.51 -5.94
CA ALA A 77 3.12 -8.51 -4.91
C ALA A 77 2.66 -7.07 -4.58
N PRO A 78 1.49 -6.91 -3.95
CA PRO A 78 1.07 -5.61 -3.45
C PRO A 78 1.96 -5.08 -2.33
N ILE A 79 1.86 -3.77 -2.09
CA ILE A 79 2.49 -3.13 -0.93
C ILE A 79 2.09 -3.89 0.32
N SER A 80 3.11 -4.34 1.07
CA SER A 80 2.94 -5.18 2.24
C SER A 80 3.54 -4.52 3.47
N VAL A 81 2.74 -4.44 4.53
CA VAL A 81 3.05 -3.69 5.76
C VAL A 81 3.22 -4.64 6.95
N PRO A 82 4.09 -4.31 7.93
CA PRO A 82 4.27 -5.14 9.12
C PRO A 82 2.98 -5.22 9.93
N VAL A 83 2.70 -6.40 10.48
CA VAL A 83 1.56 -6.66 11.37
C VAL A 83 2.03 -7.46 12.58
N GLY A 84 1.31 -7.35 13.70
CA GLY A 84 1.62 -8.10 14.92
C GLY A 84 1.59 -7.21 16.16
N THR A 85 1.95 -7.78 17.30
CA THR A 85 2.04 -7.05 18.57
C THR A 85 3.23 -6.07 18.60
N GLU A 86 4.26 -6.36 17.82
CA GLU A 86 5.52 -5.62 17.72
C GLU A 86 5.33 -4.28 16.99
N THR A 87 4.21 -4.12 16.28
CA THR A 87 3.84 -2.85 15.64
C THR A 87 3.16 -1.88 16.62
N LEU A 88 2.78 -2.33 17.82
CA LEU A 88 2.13 -1.47 18.83
C LEU A 88 3.10 -0.39 19.33
N GLY A 89 2.63 0.85 19.36
CA GLY A 89 3.43 2.00 19.81
C GLY A 89 4.51 2.46 18.82
N ARG A 90 4.53 1.91 17.60
CA ARG A 90 5.41 2.33 16.50
C ARG A 90 4.66 3.29 15.57
N ILE A 91 5.40 4.10 14.81
CA ILE A 91 4.85 4.96 13.75
C ILE A 91 5.38 4.47 12.42
N PHE A 92 4.46 4.17 11.49
CA PHE A 92 4.79 3.70 10.14
C PHE A 92 4.24 4.63 9.07
N ASN A 93 4.90 4.65 7.91
CA ASN A 93 4.35 5.25 6.71
C ASN A 93 3.47 4.27 5.92
N VAL A 94 2.92 4.73 4.80
CA VAL A 94 2.03 3.94 3.92
C VAL A 94 2.67 2.68 3.33
N THR A 95 4.01 2.67 3.18
CA THR A 95 4.76 1.51 2.66
C THR A 95 5.20 0.56 3.77
N GLY A 96 4.85 0.84 5.03
CA GLY A 96 5.15 0.00 6.19
C GLY A 96 6.55 0.20 6.76
N LYS A 97 7.30 1.23 6.36
CA LYS A 97 8.59 1.60 6.97
C LYS A 97 8.36 2.40 8.25
N ALA A 98 9.14 2.11 9.29
CA ALA A 98 9.10 2.86 10.53
C ALA A 98 9.69 4.27 10.33
N VAL A 99 8.99 5.28 10.87
CA VAL A 99 9.40 6.69 10.81
C VAL A 99 9.63 7.29 12.19
N ASP A 100 9.71 6.44 13.22
CA ASP A 100 9.92 6.81 14.62
C ASP A 100 11.40 6.81 15.04
N GLY A 101 12.33 6.71 14.09
CA GLY A 101 13.78 6.69 14.34
C GLY A 101 14.30 5.38 14.94
N LYS A 102 13.48 4.33 15.04
CA LYS A 102 13.85 3.00 15.49
C LYS A 102 13.95 2.03 14.30
N PRO A 103 14.70 0.91 14.42
CA PRO A 103 14.77 -0.09 13.36
C PRO A 103 13.39 -0.68 13.01
N ASP A 104 13.23 -1.08 11.76
CA ASP A 104 12.03 -1.78 11.30
C ASP A 104 11.86 -3.10 12.07
N PRO A 105 10.65 -3.42 12.54
CA PRO A 105 10.40 -4.68 13.23
C PRO A 105 10.50 -5.86 12.25
N GLU A 106 11.17 -6.92 12.65
CA GLU A 106 11.21 -8.19 11.90
C GLU A 106 9.96 -9.01 12.19
N VAL A 107 8.86 -8.70 11.50
CA VAL A 107 7.57 -9.37 11.66
C VAL A 107 6.94 -9.79 10.34
N THR A 108 5.90 -10.60 10.44
CA THR A 108 5.05 -10.94 9.30
C THR A 108 4.49 -9.67 8.65
N LYS A 109 4.49 -9.65 7.31
CA LYS A 109 3.92 -8.56 6.52
C LYS A 109 2.66 -9.03 5.81
N TRP A 110 1.62 -8.20 5.79
CA TRP A 110 0.37 -8.47 5.07
C TRP A 110 0.15 -7.43 3.95
N PRO A 111 -0.45 -7.83 2.82
CA PRO A 111 -0.79 -6.90 1.75
C PRO A 111 -1.90 -5.94 2.19
N ILE A 112 -1.81 -4.69 1.73
CA ILE A 112 -2.83 -3.66 1.98
C ILE A 112 -4.10 -3.91 1.16
N HIS A 113 -3.96 -4.52 -0.02
CA HIS A 113 -5.07 -4.94 -0.87
C HIS A 113 -5.52 -6.35 -0.50
N ARG A 114 -6.75 -6.47 0.00
CA ARG A 114 -7.40 -7.76 0.25
C ARG A 114 -8.88 -7.68 -0.10
N LYS A 115 -9.47 -8.82 -0.44
CA LYS A 115 -10.92 -8.91 -0.61
C LYS A 115 -11.63 -8.61 0.71
N ALA A 116 -12.78 -7.97 0.61
CA ALA A 116 -13.66 -7.82 1.76
C ALA A 116 -14.11 -9.20 2.28
N PRO A 117 -14.44 -9.32 3.58
CA PRO A 117 -15.03 -10.54 4.12
C PRO A 117 -16.26 -10.96 3.32
N SER A 118 -16.42 -12.27 3.13
CA SER A 118 -17.57 -12.86 2.47
C SER A 118 -18.85 -12.66 3.27
N PHE A 119 -20.01 -12.88 2.65
CA PHE A 119 -21.31 -12.76 3.34
C PHE A 119 -21.44 -13.76 4.51
N GLU A 120 -20.86 -14.95 4.37
CA GLU A 120 -20.92 -16.01 5.40
C GLU A 120 -20.06 -15.68 6.64
N GLU A 121 -19.03 -14.85 6.48
CA GLU A 121 -18.15 -14.40 7.57
C GLU A 121 -18.71 -13.20 8.34
N GLN A 122 -19.80 -12.59 7.86
CA GLN A 122 -20.39 -11.40 8.49
C GLN A 122 -21.21 -11.80 9.72
N SER A 123 -20.83 -11.25 10.88
CA SER A 123 -21.62 -11.41 12.10
C SER A 123 -22.87 -10.52 12.06
N THR A 124 -24.01 -11.07 12.49
CA THR A 124 -25.28 -10.35 12.65
C THR A 124 -25.53 -9.88 14.10
N SER A 125 -24.57 -10.06 15.00
CA SER A 125 -24.71 -9.68 16.42
C SER A 125 -24.59 -8.17 16.61
N ALA A 126 -25.60 -7.56 17.24
CA ALA A 126 -25.53 -6.17 17.71
C ALA A 126 -25.17 -6.15 19.20
N GLU A 127 -23.92 -5.76 19.50
CA GLU A 127 -23.44 -5.53 20.87
C GLU A 127 -23.13 -4.04 21.04
N ILE A 128 -23.56 -3.45 22.16
CA ILE A 128 -23.21 -2.06 22.50
C ILE A 128 -21.75 -2.01 22.99
N LEU A 129 -20.98 -1.07 22.46
CA LEU A 129 -19.68 -0.67 22.96
C LEU A 129 -19.86 0.48 23.95
N GLU A 130 -19.83 0.17 25.24
CA GLU A 130 -19.91 1.19 26.29
C GLU A 130 -18.66 2.07 26.27
N THR A 131 -18.84 3.38 26.14
CA THR A 131 -17.74 4.35 26.05
C THR A 131 -17.44 5.03 27.38
N GLY A 132 -18.41 5.07 28.30
CA GLY A 132 -18.36 5.86 29.53
C GLY A 132 -18.68 7.34 29.33
N ILE A 133 -19.09 7.74 28.12
CA ILE A 133 -19.42 9.12 27.76
C ILE A 133 -20.93 9.27 27.72
N LYS A 134 -21.51 9.94 28.73
CA LYS A 134 -22.97 10.07 28.91
C LYS A 134 -23.75 10.43 27.65
N VAL A 135 -23.29 11.42 26.89
CA VAL A 135 -24.03 11.88 25.69
C VAL A 135 -23.99 10.84 24.56
N VAL A 136 -22.87 10.12 24.41
CA VAL A 136 -22.70 9.05 23.41
C VAL A 136 -23.54 7.86 23.84
N ASP A 137 -23.33 7.36 25.06
CA ASP A 137 -23.98 6.14 25.54
C ASP A 137 -25.50 6.30 25.67
N LEU A 138 -26.02 7.51 25.94
CA LEU A 138 -27.46 7.76 26.07
C LEU A 138 -28.16 8.04 24.73
N LEU A 139 -27.55 8.88 23.87
CA LEU A 139 -28.23 9.37 22.65
C LEU A 139 -27.85 8.56 21.41
N CYS A 140 -26.58 8.18 21.27
CA CYS A 140 -26.03 7.52 20.07
C CYS A 140 -25.04 6.40 20.47
N PRO A 141 -25.50 5.33 21.14
CA PRO A 141 -24.62 4.26 21.61
C PRO A 141 -23.90 3.59 20.43
N TYR A 142 -22.60 3.34 20.60
CA TYR A 142 -21.78 2.74 19.55
C TYR A 142 -21.96 1.22 19.50
N LEU A 143 -21.92 0.65 18.30
CA LEU A 143 -21.94 -0.80 18.11
C LEU A 143 -20.50 -1.33 18.06
N LYS A 144 -20.23 -2.38 18.84
CA LYS A 144 -18.96 -3.08 18.82
C LYS A 144 -18.76 -3.78 17.48
N GLY A 145 -17.62 -3.53 16.83
CA GLY A 145 -17.36 -4.00 15.46
C GLY A 145 -18.07 -3.20 14.36
N GLY A 146 -18.82 -2.15 14.73
CA GLY A 146 -19.42 -1.22 13.79
C GLY A 146 -18.46 -0.14 13.27
N LYS A 147 -18.94 0.69 12.35
CA LYS A 147 -18.25 1.89 11.87
C LYS A 147 -18.90 3.12 12.52
N ILE A 148 -18.08 4.04 13.01
CA ILE A 148 -18.51 5.28 13.69
C ILE A 148 -17.94 6.46 12.90
N GLY A 149 -18.73 7.52 12.74
CA GLY A 149 -18.34 8.75 12.01
C GLY A 149 -18.77 10.00 12.76
#